data_AF-A0A5R9EG76-F1
#
_entry.id   AF-A0A5R9EG76-F1
#
_cell.length_a   1.000
_cell.length_b   1.000
_cell.length_c   1.000
_cell.angle_alpha   90.00
_cell.angle_beta   90.00
_cell.angle_gamma   90.00
#
_symmetry.space_group_name_H-M   'P 1'
#
loop_
_entity.id
_entity.type
_entity.pdbx_description
1 polymer ?
#
loop_
_entity_poly.entity_id
_entity_poly.type
_entity_poly.pdbx_seq_one_letter_code
_entity_poly.pdbx_strand_id
1 'polypeptide(L)'
;MRRIRDIVLALLCTIAIVNVTAHDQSMTLEQPELILAQELNEFEGIPEEIQGVWSYEGDMTSQSAILRGNQMIITDDYNGSVYYTIDMTQVEENFEVDGIDDNSERTLYILNTNINDYSMRYGDEEAAMTTENFYFVYDENEDILIPQPEVTFNRNAEEELAYIIHDNMITEQPINREQLREVDSEFLVNRYHTHQEAGSEDIYLELYRDIANEYPDLNLLRNENYETYSAISSIIIANSELTYGRLNQAGPDKVLSLYQEAQNSASSEDVVVKEIYPSIEAEIQAFHDRQLTYENSLRYSGE
;
A
#
# COMPACT_ATOMS: atom_id res chain seq x y z
N MET A 1 -51.57 -15.93 8.60
CA MET A 1 -51.51 -14.63 7.89
C MET A 1 -50.49 -13.80 8.65
N ARG A 2 -49.18 -13.86 8.37
CA ARG A 2 -48.45 -13.61 7.11
C ARG A 2 -48.74 -12.20 6.55
N ARG A 3 -47.68 -11.37 6.55
CA ARG A 3 -47.39 -10.21 5.68
C ARG A 3 -48.12 -8.89 5.95
N ILE A 4 -47.46 -8.04 6.73
CA ILE A 4 -47.05 -6.64 6.41
C ILE A 4 -45.76 -6.42 7.25
N ARG A 5 -44.57 -6.85 6.83
CA ARG A 5 -43.73 -6.38 5.71
C ARG A 5 -43.27 -4.93 5.95
N ASP A 6 -42.14 -4.78 6.62
CA ASP A 6 -40.84 -4.42 6.01
C ASP A 6 -40.94 -3.08 5.27
N ILE A 7 -40.79 -1.97 6.00
CA ILE A 7 -40.35 -0.61 5.59
C ILE A 7 -40.29 0.18 6.92
N VAL A 8 -39.24 -0.06 7.70
CA VAL A 8 -38.73 0.91 8.68
C VAL A 8 -37.22 0.88 8.54
N LEU A 9 -36.72 1.69 7.59
CA LEU A 9 -35.43 2.40 7.53
C LEU A 9 -34.19 1.56 7.92
N ALA A 10 -33.29 1.05 7.06
CA ALA A 10 -32.72 1.59 5.81
C ALA A 10 -32.16 3.02 5.91
N LEU A 11 -31.80 3.46 7.12
CA LEU A 11 -31.32 4.83 7.36
C LEU A 11 -30.23 4.77 8.43
N LEU A 12 -29.00 4.46 8.02
CA LEU A 12 -27.74 4.79 8.72
C LEU A 12 -26.46 4.44 7.93
N CYS A 13 -26.55 4.08 6.63
CA CYS A 13 -25.46 4.30 5.68
C CYS A 13 -25.88 5.45 4.76
N THR A 14 -25.50 6.67 5.14
CA THR A 14 -25.23 7.87 4.32
C THR A 14 -25.47 9.13 5.15
N ILE A 15 -24.53 10.08 5.05
CA ILE A 15 -24.58 11.46 5.58
C ILE A 15 -24.01 11.64 7.00
N ALA A 16 -22.69 11.46 7.16
CA ALA A 16 -21.91 12.50 7.82
C ALA A 16 -21.63 13.59 6.75
N ILE A 17 -21.94 14.84 7.09
CA ILE A 17 -22.20 15.93 6.16
C ILE A 17 -20.89 16.51 5.61
N VAL A 18 -20.59 16.26 4.34
CA VAL A 18 -19.74 17.17 3.53
C VAL A 18 -20.61 18.37 3.15
N ASN A 19 -20.42 19.50 3.84
CA ASN A 19 -20.96 20.79 3.40
C ASN A 19 -19.83 21.58 2.75
N VAL A 20 -19.78 21.52 1.42
CA VAL A 20 -18.98 22.43 0.60
C VAL A 20 -19.59 23.83 0.72
N THR A 21 -18.87 24.75 1.37
CA THR A 21 -19.00 26.17 1.06
C THR A 21 -17.69 26.68 0.51
N ALA A 22 -17.71 26.98 -0.79
CA ALA A 22 -16.63 27.58 -1.54
C ALA A 22 -16.02 28.80 -0.81
N HIS A 23 -14.71 28.80 -0.62
CA HIS A 23 -13.92 30.01 -0.54
C HIS A 23 -12.54 29.80 -1.19
N ASP A 24 -12.36 30.45 -2.34
CA ASP A 24 -11.07 30.74 -2.96
C ASP A 24 -10.10 31.33 -1.92
N GLN A 25 -9.11 30.55 -1.48
CA GLN A 25 -7.81 31.09 -1.10
C GLN A 25 -6.72 30.09 -1.49
N SER A 26 -5.91 30.48 -2.46
CA SER A 26 -4.63 29.84 -2.77
C SER A 26 -3.72 29.92 -1.54
N MET A 27 -3.64 28.84 -0.77
CA MET A 27 -2.59 28.68 0.22
C MET A 27 -1.57 27.70 -0.33
N THR A 28 -0.42 28.24 -0.74
CA THR A 28 0.83 27.49 -0.86
C THR A 28 1.16 26.94 0.53
N LEU A 29 0.76 25.71 0.80
CA LEU A 29 1.23 24.93 1.93
C LEU A 29 2.63 24.41 1.58
N GLU A 30 3.63 24.87 2.35
CA GLU A 30 4.92 24.19 2.44
C GLU A 30 4.64 22.75 2.87
N GLN A 31 4.98 21.81 1.98
CA GLN A 31 4.71 20.39 2.16
C GLN A 31 5.57 19.87 3.33
N PRO A 32 4.98 19.20 4.33
CA PRO A 32 5.76 18.51 5.33
C PRO A 32 6.43 17.31 4.67
N GLU A 33 7.72 17.16 4.95
CA GLU A 33 8.56 16.05 4.54
C GLU A 33 7.79 14.72 4.66
N LEU A 34 7.70 14.04 3.53
CA LEU A 34 7.26 12.67 3.40
C LEU A 34 8.00 11.84 4.45
N ILE A 35 7.30 11.43 5.52
CA ILE A 35 7.85 10.53 6.54
C ILE A 35 7.95 9.14 5.91
N LEU A 36 8.94 8.95 5.06
CA LEU A 36 9.43 7.67 4.61
C LEU A 36 10.71 7.42 5.40
N ALA A 37 10.59 6.52 6.38
CA ALA A 37 11.59 6.16 7.39
C ALA A 37 11.79 7.19 8.53
N GLN A 38 10.79 7.36 9.40
CA GLN A 38 11.09 7.64 10.81
C GLN A 38 11.24 6.32 11.55
N GLU A 39 12.37 6.21 12.25
CA GLU A 39 12.68 5.23 13.28
C GLU A 39 11.48 5.08 14.26
N LEU A 40 10.65 4.04 14.11
CA LEU A 40 9.54 3.76 15.04
C LEU A 40 9.85 2.48 15.80
N ASN A 41 10.62 2.63 16.87
CA ASN A 41 10.99 1.54 17.79
C ASN A 41 10.08 1.50 19.05
N GLU A 42 8.92 2.17 19.09
CA GLU A 42 8.12 2.28 20.32
C GLU A 42 6.59 2.07 20.19
N PHE A 43 6.04 1.80 19.00
CA PHE A 43 4.61 1.52 18.84
C PHE A 43 4.36 0.05 18.54
N GLU A 44 3.46 -0.61 19.29
CA GLU A 44 2.91 -1.90 18.89
C GLU A 44 2.01 -1.66 17.68
N GLY A 45 2.51 -2.03 16.50
CA GLY A 45 1.75 -1.95 15.26
C GLY A 45 0.51 -2.85 15.27
N ILE A 46 -0.07 -3.03 14.10
CA ILE A 46 -1.18 -3.94 13.87
C ILE A 46 -0.70 -5.38 14.17
N PRO A 47 -1.40 -6.13 15.04
CA PRO A 47 -1.08 -7.52 15.38
C PRO A 47 -1.04 -8.43 14.16
N GLU A 48 -0.08 -9.36 14.11
CA GLU A 48 0.18 -10.22 12.95
C GLU A 48 -1.05 -11.00 12.49
N GLU A 49 -1.88 -11.45 13.43
CA GLU A 49 -3.07 -12.24 13.17
C GLU A 49 -4.15 -11.52 12.36
N ILE A 50 -4.28 -10.19 12.52
CA ILE A 50 -5.25 -9.38 11.76
C ILE A 50 -4.61 -8.65 10.58
N GLN A 51 -3.28 -8.71 10.43
CA GLN A 51 -2.63 -8.20 9.22
C GLN A 51 -3.07 -9.05 8.01
N GLY A 52 -3.31 -8.39 6.88
CA GLY A 52 -3.79 -9.04 5.65
C GLY A 52 -4.57 -8.10 4.75
N VAL A 53 -5.08 -8.67 3.65
CA VAL A 53 -6.07 -8.00 2.79
C VAL A 53 -7.44 -8.57 3.11
N TRP A 54 -8.37 -7.69 3.41
CA TRP A 54 -9.71 -8.00 3.85
C TRP A 54 -10.68 -7.43 2.84
N SER A 55 -11.71 -8.19 2.47
CA SER A 55 -12.74 -7.72 1.53
C SER A 55 -14.15 -7.98 2.05
N TYR A 56 -15.02 -7.02 1.81
CA TYR A 56 -16.45 -7.11 2.00
C TYR A 56 -17.14 -6.83 0.66
N GLU A 57 -17.96 -7.78 0.20
CA GLU A 57 -18.77 -7.62 -1.01
C GLU A 57 -20.25 -7.53 -0.61
N GLY A 58 -20.78 -6.32 -0.63
CA GLY A 58 -22.19 -6.04 -0.33
C GLY A 58 -23.01 -5.76 -1.59
N ASP A 59 -24.33 -5.93 -1.50
CA ASP A 59 -25.26 -5.72 -2.63
C ASP A 59 -25.18 -4.32 -3.28
N MET A 60 -24.69 -3.31 -2.55
CA MET A 60 -24.61 -1.92 -3.01
C MET A 60 -23.20 -1.31 -2.95
N THR A 61 -22.27 -1.92 -2.22
CA THR A 61 -20.93 -1.39 -2.00
C THR A 61 -19.95 -2.53 -1.78
N SER A 62 -18.83 -2.49 -2.50
CA SER A 62 -17.66 -3.30 -2.14
C SER A 62 -16.69 -2.44 -1.33
N GLN A 63 -16.06 -3.06 -0.33
CA GLN A 63 -15.01 -2.41 0.45
C GLN A 63 -13.84 -3.38 0.62
N SER A 64 -12.62 -2.86 0.59
CA SER A 64 -11.44 -3.60 1.00
C SER A 64 -10.66 -2.85 2.07
N ALA A 65 -9.99 -3.61 2.93
CA ALA A 65 -9.11 -3.09 3.96
C ALA A 65 -7.77 -3.82 3.90
N ILE A 66 -6.67 -3.08 3.81
CA ILE A 66 -5.31 -3.62 3.93
C ILE A 66 -4.79 -3.23 5.31
N LEU A 67 -4.44 -4.21 6.12
CA LEU A 67 -3.87 -4.03 7.46
C LEU A 67 -2.43 -4.56 7.45
N ARG A 68 -1.42 -3.70 7.60
CA ARG A 68 -0.02 -4.14 7.57
C ARG A 68 0.92 -3.23 8.35
N GLY A 69 1.74 -3.82 9.22
CA GLY A 69 2.67 -3.06 10.06
C GLY A 69 1.90 -2.03 10.88
N ASN A 70 2.12 -0.74 10.65
CA ASN A 70 1.36 0.34 11.29
C ASN A 70 0.47 1.11 10.30
N GLN A 71 0.15 0.52 9.15
CA GLN A 71 -0.63 1.16 8.10
C GLN A 71 -1.94 0.40 7.90
N MET A 72 -3.03 1.16 7.82
CA MET A 72 -4.32 0.68 7.39
C MET A 72 -4.78 1.46 6.17
N ILE A 73 -5.24 0.76 5.14
CA ILE A 73 -5.79 1.36 3.92
C ILE A 73 -7.21 0.85 3.77
N ILE A 74 -8.19 1.74 3.72
CA ILE A 74 -9.59 1.39 3.43
C ILE A 74 -9.93 1.89 2.03
N THR A 75 -10.46 1.02 1.19
CA THR A 75 -10.88 1.37 -0.17
C THR A 75 -12.36 1.07 -0.36
N ASP A 76 -13.11 2.04 -0.89
CA ASP A 76 -14.51 1.85 -1.27
C ASP A 76 -14.84 2.56 -2.60
N ASP A 77 -15.95 2.15 -3.21
CA ASP A 77 -16.39 2.62 -4.54
C ASP A 77 -16.69 4.13 -4.61
N TYR A 78 -16.90 4.80 -3.47
CA TYR A 78 -17.30 6.21 -3.40
C TYR A 78 -16.16 7.15 -3.01
N ASN A 79 -15.30 6.73 -2.10
CA ASN A 79 -14.25 7.57 -1.51
C ASN A 79 -12.85 7.24 -2.04
N GLY A 80 -12.71 6.19 -2.85
CA GLY A 80 -11.40 5.67 -3.25
C GLY A 80 -10.65 5.10 -2.05
N SER A 81 -9.32 5.20 -2.06
CA SER A 81 -8.48 4.70 -0.97
C SER A 81 -8.16 5.78 0.06
N VAL A 82 -8.39 5.48 1.34
CA VAL A 82 -8.03 6.32 2.50
C VAL A 82 -6.98 5.59 3.34
N TYR A 83 -5.95 6.32 3.74
CA TYR A 83 -4.75 5.79 4.39
C TYR A 83 -4.69 6.29 5.83
N TYR A 84 -4.44 5.38 6.75
CA TYR A 84 -4.38 5.62 8.19
C TYR A 84 -3.06 5.09 8.73
N THR A 85 -2.35 5.93 9.48
CA THR A 85 -1.22 5.50 10.31
C THR A 85 -1.75 5.15 11.70
N ILE A 86 -1.48 3.91 12.13
CA ILE A 86 -1.85 3.38 13.45
C ILE A 86 -0.69 3.61 14.40
N ASP A 87 -0.94 4.23 15.55
CA ASP A 87 0.08 4.46 16.59
C ASP A 87 -0.08 3.53 17.80
N MET A 88 -1.29 3.04 18.07
CA MET A 88 -1.53 2.16 19.21
C MET A 88 -2.60 1.14 18.88
N THR A 89 -2.31 -0.12 19.20
CA THR A 89 -3.29 -1.19 19.24
C THR A 89 -3.63 -1.54 20.69
N GLN A 90 -4.92 -1.64 21.01
CA GLN A 90 -5.40 -2.25 22.26
C GLN A 90 -6.16 -3.53 21.93
N VAL A 91 -5.98 -4.55 22.77
CA VAL A 91 -6.59 -5.87 22.59
C VAL A 91 -7.43 -6.18 23.82
N GLU A 92 -8.71 -6.50 23.61
CA GLU A 92 -9.63 -6.90 24.66
C GLU A 92 -10.17 -8.31 24.40
N GLU A 93 -10.05 -9.19 25.39
CA GLU A 93 -10.70 -10.50 25.44
C GLU A 93 -11.98 -10.41 26.28
N ASN A 94 -13.01 -11.21 25.97
CA ASN A 94 -14.29 -11.24 26.70
C ASN A 94 -15.03 -9.89 26.76
N PHE A 95 -14.98 -9.12 25.67
CA PHE A 95 -15.70 -7.86 25.52
C PHE A 95 -17.21 -8.07 25.32
N GLU A 96 -18.00 -7.02 25.49
CA GLU A 96 -19.43 -6.98 25.13
C GLU A 96 -19.62 -5.95 24.01
N VAL A 97 -20.14 -6.39 22.86
CA VAL A 97 -20.43 -5.55 21.69
C VAL A 97 -21.84 -5.86 21.22
N ASP A 98 -22.64 -4.81 21.00
CA ASP A 98 -24.02 -4.94 20.49
C ASP A 98 -24.02 -5.69 19.15
N GLY A 99 -24.83 -6.74 19.03
CA GLY A 99 -24.94 -7.57 17.82
C GLY A 99 -24.09 -8.84 17.82
N ILE A 100 -23.23 -9.05 18.82
CA ILE A 100 -22.42 -10.26 18.95
C ILE A 100 -22.70 -10.96 20.30
N ASP A 101 -23.46 -12.05 20.25
CA ASP A 101 -23.95 -12.77 21.45
C ASP A 101 -22.99 -13.84 22.01
N ASP A 102 -21.81 -14.07 21.40
CA ASP A 102 -20.75 -14.97 21.89
C ASP A 102 -19.35 -14.46 21.49
N ASN A 103 -18.54 -14.06 22.47
CA ASN A 103 -17.17 -13.52 22.27
C ASN A 103 -16.09 -14.43 22.87
N SER A 104 -16.43 -15.66 23.24
CA SER A 104 -15.48 -16.56 23.91
C SER A 104 -14.28 -16.98 23.04
N GLU A 105 -14.45 -16.92 21.72
CA GLU A 105 -13.43 -17.25 20.71
C GLU A 105 -13.16 -16.05 19.77
N ARG A 106 -13.45 -14.83 20.24
CA ARG A 106 -13.29 -13.58 19.50
C ARG A 106 -12.42 -12.60 20.26
N THR A 107 -11.69 -11.80 19.50
CA THR A 107 -10.79 -10.77 20.05
C THR A 107 -11.19 -9.40 19.50
N LEU A 108 -11.33 -8.41 20.39
CA LEU A 108 -11.57 -7.02 20.00
C LEU A 108 -10.24 -6.30 19.90
N TYR A 109 -9.99 -5.73 18.72
CA TYR A 109 -8.87 -4.84 18.45
C TYR A 109 -9.38 -3.41 18.32
N ILE A 110 -8.70 -2.50 19.02
CA ILE A 110 -8.94 -1.07 18.95
C ILE A 110 -7.67 -0.44 18.36
N LEU A 111 -7.76 -0.02 17.10
CA LEU A 111 -6.66 0.62 16.38
C LEU A 111 -6.81 2.14 16.48
N ASN A 112 -5.85 2.80 17.12
CA ASN A 112 -5.85 4.25 17.31
C ASN A 112 -5.09 4.91 16.15
N THR A 113 -5.70 5.94 15.58
CA THR A 113 -5.19 6.65 14.42
C THR A 113 -4.32 7.81 14.87
N ASN A 114 -3.16 7.96 14.23
CA ASN A 114 -2.38 9.19 14.34
C ASN A 114 -3.08 10.34 13.60
N ILE A 115 -3.91 11.09 14.33
CA ILE A 115 -4.68 12.23 13.79
C ILE A 115 -3.78 13.33 13.21
N ASN A 116 -2.56 13.50 13.74
CA ASN A 116 -1.63 14.49 13.18
C ASN A 116 -1.18 14.09 11.77
N ASP A 117 -0.80 12.81 11.58
CA ASP A 117 -0.44 12.30 10.25
C ASP A 117 -1.62 12.35 9.28
N TYR A 118 -2.82 11.98 9.76
CA TYR A 118 -4.04 12.10 8.98
C TYR A 118 -4.35 13.56 8.57
N SER A 119 -4.22 14.51 9.49
CA SER A 119 -4.39 15.94 9.20
C SER A 119 -3.33 16.45 8.22
N MET A 120 -2.07 16.04 8.37
CA MET A 120 -1.03 16.39 7.41
C MET A 120 -1.34 15.88 6.00
N ARG A 121 -1.92 14.68 5.89
CA ARG A 121 -2.27 14.04 4.62
C ARG A 121 -3.53 14.63 3.99
N TYR A 122 -4.54 14.98 4.80
CA TYR A 122 -5.90 15.28 4.31
C TYR A 122 -6.47 16.64 4.73
N GLY A 123 -5.79 17.36 5.62
CA GLY A 123 -6.20 18.65 6.16
C GLY A 123 -6.93 18.56 7.51
N ASP A 124 -6.83 19.64 8.30
CA ASP A 124 -7.40 19.73 9.64
C ASP A 124 -8.93 19.58 9.67
N GLU A 125 -9.62 20.05 8.62
CA GLU A 125 -11.08 19.94 8.53
C GLU A 125 -11.53 18.47 8.39
N GLU A 126 -10.83 17.71 7.55
CA GLU A 126 -11.06 16.26 7.38
C GLU A 126 -10.68 15.50 8.65
N ALA A 127 -9.58 15.87 9.29
CA ALA A 127 -9.14 15.27 10.56
C ALA A 127 -10.12 15.52 11.72
N ALA A 128 -10.83 16.64 11.72
CA ALA A 128 -11.87 16.90 12.72
C ALA A 128 -13.13 16.02 12.54
N MET A 129 -13.28 15.39 11.37
CA MET A 129 -14.43 14.56 11.00
C MET A 129 -14.11 13.06 10.96
N THR A 130 -12.84 12.66 11.03
CA THR A 130 -12.45 11.25 11.07
C THR A 130 -12.66 10.62 12.45
N THR A 131 -12.69 9.29 12.51
CA THR A 131 -12.64 8.57 13.77
C THR A 131 -11.20 8.54 14.31
N GLU A 132 -11.06 8.71 15.62
CA GLU A 132 -9.78 8.51 16.31
C GLU A 132 -9.48 7.01 16.42
N ASN A 133 -10.51 6.17 16.53
CA ASN A 133 -10.38 4.74 16.79
C ASN A 133 -11.18 3.89 15.80
N PHE A 134 -10.59 2.78 15.40
CA PHE A 134 -11.26 1.71 14.67
C PHE A 134 -11.41 0.48 15.55
N TYR A 135 -12.63 -0.06 15.58
CA TYR A 135 -12.98 -1.22 16.39
C TYR A 135 -13.20 -2.42 15.47
N PHE A 136 -12.36 -3.43 15.59
CA PHE A 136 -12.43 -4.65 14.81
C PHE A 136 -12.58 -5.86 15.72
N VAL A 137 -13.61 -6.66 15.48
CA VAL A 137 -13.74 -7.97 16.11
C VAL A 137 -13.19 -9.02 15.15
N TYR A 138 -12.19 -9.77 15.59
CA TYR A 138 -11.62 -10.89 14.84
C TYR A 138 -12.15 -12.22 15.39
N ASP A 139 -12.55 -13.10 14.48
CA ASP A 139 -12.94 -14.48 14.78
C ASP A 139 -11.90 -15.42 14.15
N GLU A 140 -11.07 -16.05 14.99
CA GLU A 140 -9.95 -16.91 14.52
C GLU A 140 -10.45 -18.18 13.82
N ASN A 141 -11.62 -18.69 14.19
CA ASN A 141 -12.13 -19.93 13.61
C ASN A 141 -12.65 -19.75 12.19
N GLU A 142 -13.30 -18.60 11.95
CA GLU A 142 -13.86 -18.25 10.65
C GLU A 142 -12.88 -17.44 9.79
N ASP A 143 -11.79 -16.92 10.36
CA ASP A 143 -10.82 -15.99 9.73
C ASP A 143 -11.55 -14.79 9.09
N ILE A 144 -12.37 -14.13 9.91
CA ILE A 144 -13.15 -12.96 9.53
C ILE A 144 -12.86 -11.77 10.45
N LEU A 145 -12.99 -10.57 9.87
CA LEU A 145 -12.84 -9.31 10.56
C LEU A 145 -14.15 -8.53 10.50
N ILE A 146 -14.65 -8.07 11.64
CA ILE A 146 -15.95 -7.39 11.76
C ILE A 146 -15.73 -5.98 12.30
N PRO A 147 -15.60 -4.95 11.44
CA PRO A 147 -15.67 -3.57 11.89
C PRO A 147 -17.02 -3.24 12.52
N GLN A 148 -17.01 -2.37 13.52
CA GLN A 148 -18.22 -1.91 14.19
C GLN A 148 -18.73 -0.59 13.59
N PRO A 149 -20.05 -0.44 13.31
CA PRO A 149 -21.12 -1.44 13.47
C PRO A 149 -21.44 -2.20 12.16
N GLU A 150 -21.06 -3.48 12.13
CA GLU A 150 -21.62 -4.59 11.33
C GLU A 150 -21.45 -4.59 9.79
N VAL A 151 -20.23 -4.88 9.33
CA VAL A 151 -20.01 -5.65 8.09
C VAL A 151 -18.98 -6.74 8.34
N THR A 152 -19.11 -7.89 7.69
CA THR A 152 -18.14 -8.99 7.83
C THR A 152 -17.17 -8.97 6.65
N PHE A 153 -15.91 -8.66 6.93
CA PHE A 153 -14.84 -8.81 5.98
C PHE A 153 -14.29 -10.24 6.02
N ASN A 154 -14.08 -10.81 4.85
CA ASN A 154 -13.39 -12.08 4.68
C ASN A 154 -11.96 -11.80 4.23
N ARG A 155 -11.00 -12.59 4.69
CA ARG A 155 -9.63 -12.50 4.22
C ARG A 155 -9.57 -12.83 2.73
N ASN A 156 -8.95 -11.95 1.95
CA ASN A 156 -8.69 -12.16 0.53
C ASN A 156 -7.25 -12.64 0.35
N ALA A 157 -7.06 -13.96 0.44
CA ALA A 157 -5.74 -14.57 0.34
C ALA A 157 -5.06 -14.36 -1.03
N GLU A 158 -5.83 -14.22 -2.11
CA GLU A 158 -5.27 -13.98 -3.45
C GLU A 158 -4.77 -12.55 -3.61
N GLU A 159 -5.53 -11.55 -3.16
CA GLU A 159 -5.05 -10.16 -3.14
C GLU A 159 -3.90 -9.95 -2.16
N GLU A 160 -3.92 -10.63 -1.00
CA GLU A 160 -2.80 -10.65 -0.06
C GLU A 160 -1.54 -11.22 -0.72
N LEU A 161 -1.67 -12.35 -1.43
CA LEU A 161 -0.57 -12.94 -2.17
C LEU A 161 -0.08 -12.00 -3.28
N ALA A 162 -0.97 -11.36 -4.03
CA ALA A 162 -0.60 -10.37 -5.04
C ALA A 162 0.22 -9.23 -4.41
N TYR A 163 -0.22 -8.70 -3.27
CA TYR A 163 0.51 -7.66 -2.55
C TYR A 163 1.91 -8.11 -2.11
N ILE A 164 2.02 -9.34 -1.58
CA ILE A 164 3.31 -9.92 -1.19
C ILE A 164 4.23 -10.10 -2.41
N ILE A 165 3.70 -10.57 -3.54
CA ILE A 165 4.44 -10.71 -4.79
C ILE A 165 4.96 -9.35 -5.24
N HIS A 166 4.12 -8.31 -5.24
CA HIS A 166 4.53 -6.95 -5.61
C HIS A 166 5.70 -6.46 -4.75
N ASP A 167 5.60 -6.58 -3.43
CA ASP A 167 6.64 -6.11 -2.51
C ASP A 167 7.98 -6.82 -2.74
N ASN A 168 7.96 -8.15 -2.91
CA ASN A 168 9.18 -8.92 -3.16
C ASN A 168 9.76 -8.61 -4.55
N MET A 169 8.91 -8.40 -5.56
CA MET A 169 9.40 -8.00 -6.88
C MET A 169 10.09 -6.64 -6.86
N ILE A 170 9.59 -5.66 -6.10
CA ILE A 170 10.22 -4.33 -5.99
C ILE A 170 11.58 -4.40 -5.27
N THR A 171 11.79 -5.38 -4.39
CA THR A 171 13.06 -5.52 -3.65
C THR A 171 14.06 -6.44 -4.34
N GLU A 172 13.62 -7.33 -5.21
CA GLU A 172 14.47 -8.35 -5.84
C GLU A 172 14.69 -8.16 -7.35
N GLN A 173 13.78 -7.48 -8.04
CA GLN A 173 13.79 -7.39 -9.51
C GLN A 173 13.83 -5.93 -9.98
N PRO A 174 14.39 -5.61 -11.16
CA PRO A 174 14.50 -4.24 -11.67
C PRO A 174 13.16 -3.74 -12.22
N ILE A 175 12.23 -3.49 -11.30
CA ILE A 175 10.88 -2.99 -11.51
C ILE A 175 10.45 -2.16 -10.31
N ASN A 176 9.63 -1.14 -10.52
CA ASN A 176 9.11 -0.30 -9.45
C ASN A 176 7.59 -0.43 -9.28
N ARG A 177 7.04 0.17 -8.22
CA ARG A 177 5.62 0.10 -7.91
C ARG A 177 4.72 0.76 -8.96
N GLU A 178 5.19 1.81 -9.65
CA GLU A 178 4.44 2.44 -10.75
C GLU A 178 4.26 1.45 -11.91
N GLN A 179 5.33 0.77 -12.31
CA GLN A 179 5.28 -0.24 -13.38
C GLN A 179 4.44 -1.46 -12.99
N LEU A 180 4.56 -1.92 -11.74
CA LEU A 180 3.79 -3.07 -11.26
C LEU A 180 2.28 -2.78 -11.14
N ARG A 181 1.86 -1.53 -10.92
CA ARG A 181 0.42 -1.18 -10.89
C ARG A 181 -0.31 -1.44 -12.19
N GLU A 182 0.41 -1.43 -13.31
CA GLU A 182 -0.12 -1.73 -14.63
C GLU A 182 -0.23 -3.25 -14.90
N VAL A 183 0.27 -4.07 -13.97
CA VAL A 183 0.23 -5.54 -14.08
C VAL A 183 -1.00 -6.05 -13.34
N ASP A 184 -1.78 -6.86 -14.03
CA ASP A 184 -2.98 -7.48 -13.47
C ASP A 184 -2.64 -8.46 -12.32
N SER A 185 -3.35 -8.34 -11.20
CA SER A 185 -3.13 -9.17 -10.00
C SER A 185 -3.42 -10.65 -10.25
N GLU A 186 -4.45 -10.99 -11.05
CA GLU A 186 -4.79 -12.36 -11.40
C GLU A 186 -3.67 -12.99 -12.25
N PHE A 187 -3.11 -12.22 -13.18
CA PHE A 187 -1.92 -12.64 -13.94
C PHE A 187 -0.75 -12.98 -13.01
N LEU A 188 -0.41 -12.10 -12.07
CA LEU A 188 0.73 -12.30 -11.16
C LEU A 188 0.57 -13.55 -10.29
N VAL A 189 -0.60 -13.69 -9.65
CA VAL A 189 -0.89 -14.83 -8.77
C VAL A 189 -0.86 -16.15 -9.54
N ASN A 190 -1.49 -16.20 -10.72
CA ASN A 190 -1.50 -17.40 -11.56
C ASN A 190 -0.10 -17.81 -12.01
N ARG A 191 0.74 -16.85 -12.42
CA ARG A 191 2.12 -17.13 -12.83
C ARG A 191 2.98 -17.55 -11.64
N TYR A 192 2.79 -16.93 -10.47
CA TYR A 192 3.51 -17.31 -9.25
C TYR A 192 3.24 -18.77 -8.88
N HIS A 193 1.97 -19.19 -8.85
CA HIS A 193 1.62 -20.59 -8.61
C HIS A 193 2.18 -21.53 -9.67
N THR A 194 2.13 -21.15 -10.94
CA THR A 194 2.70 -21.95 -12.04
C THR A 194 4.20 -22.22 -11.80
N HIS A 195 4.97 -21.20 -11.42
CA HIS A 195 6.41 -21.33 -11.15
C HIS A 195 6.70 -22.08 -9.84
N GLN A 196 5.86 -21.88 -8.83
CA GLN A 196 5.95 -22.60 -7.56
C GLN A 196 5.72 -24.11 -7.76
N GLU A 197 4.68 -24.50 -8.50
CA GLU A 197 4.37 -25.90 -8.84
C GLU A 197 5.46 -26.53 -9.73
N ALA A 198 6.05 -25.75 -10.63
CA ALA A 198 7.18 -26.18 -11.45
C ALA A 198 8.49 -26.34 -10.64
N GLY A 199 8.54 -25.81 -9.42
CA GLY A 199 9.72 -25.84 -8.56
C GLY A 199 10.84 -24.93 -9.06
N SER A 200 10.49 -23.78 -9.64
CA SER A 200 11.47 -22.79 -10.12
C SER A 200 12.40 -22.33 -8.99
N GLU A 201 13.71 -22.30 -9.25
CA GLU A 201 14.72 -21.90 -8.27
C GLU A 201 14.64 -20.40 -7.90
N ASP A 202 14.24 -19.56 -8.85
CA ASP A 202 14.06 -18.11 -8.69
C ASP A 202 12.71 -17.69 -9.30
N ILE A 203 11.65 -17.80 -8.48
CA ILE A 203 10.28 -17.52 -8.91
C ILE A 203 10.11 -16.06 -9.35
N TYR A 204 10.74 -15.11 -8.64
CA TYR A 204 10.58 -13.68 -8.94
C TYR A 204 11.29 -13.27 -10.23
N LEU A 205 12.42 -13.90 -10.57
CA LEU A 205 13.05 -13.72 -11.88
C LEU A 205 12.18 -14.25 -13.02
N GLU A 206 11.59 -15.43 -12.86
CA GLU A 206 10.70 -15.97 -13.89
C GLU A 206 9.42 -15.14 -14.03
N LEU A 207 8.86 -14.65 -12.91
CA LEU A 207 7.77 -13.67 -12.93
C LEU A 207 8.17 -12.39 -13.67
N TYR A 208 9.34 -11.83 -13.39
CA TYR A 208 9.83 -10.64 -14.07
C TYR A 208 9.90 -10.84 -15.59
N ARG A 209 10.36 -12.01 -16.04
CA ARG A 209 10.42 -12.35 -17.47
C ARG A 209 9.03 -12.50 -18.07
N ASP A 210 8.09 -13.13 -17.37
CA ASP A 210 6.70 -13.24 -17.79
C ASP A 210 6.05 -11.86 -17.93
N ILE A 211 6.23 -10.97 -16.95
CA ILE A 211 5.74 -9.59 -17.00
C ILE A 211 6.36 -8.85 -18.19
N ALA A 212 7.68 -8.94 -18.37
CA ALA A 212 8.33 -8.28 -19.49
C ALA A 212 7.74 -8.75 -20.83
N ASN A 213 7.41 -10.03 -20.97
CA ASN A 213 6.83 -10.56 -22.21
C ASN A 213 5.37 -10.15 -22.42
N GLU A 214 4.54 -10.19 -21.37
CA GLU A 214 3.10 -9.89 -21.46
C GLU A 214 2.80 -8.38 -21.48
N TYR A 215 3.62 -7.58 -20.79
CA TYR A 215 3.47 -6.13 -20.63
C TYR A 215 4.65 -5.37 -21.25
N PRO A 216 4.82 -5.40 -22.60
CA PRO A 216 5.97 -4.79 -23.27
C PRO A 216 6.03 -3.26 -23.09
N ASP A 217 4.89 -2.61 -22.87
CA ASP A 217 4.78 -1.15 -22.71
C ASP A 217 5.41 -0.63 -21.41
N LEU A 218 5.69 -1.52 -20.45
CA LEU A 218 6.42 -1.17 -19.21
C LEU A 218 7.91 -0.92 -19.45
N ASN A 219 8.42 -1.24 -20.65
CA ASN A 219 9.82 -1.03 -21.06
C ASN A 219 10.83 -1.58 -20.03
N LEU A 220 10.53 -2.76 -19.47
CA LEU A 220 11.39 -3.43 -18.49
C LEU A 220 12.77 -3.76 -19.09
N LEU A 221 13.81 -3.71 -18.25
CA LEU A 221 15.17 -4.07 -18.64
C LEU A 221 15.23 -5.55 -19.04
N ARG A 222 15.94 -5.83 -20.14
CA ARG A 222 16.09 -7.21 -20.65
C ARG A 222 17.54 -7.52 -20.97
N ASN A 223 17.86 -8.81 -20.97
CA ASN A 223 19.15 -9.34 -21.43
C ASN A 223 20.33 -8.61 -20.76
N GLU A 224 21.27 -8.10 -21.55
CA GLU A 224 22.47 -7.41 -21.08
C GLU A 224 22.15 -6.19 -20.18
N ASN A 225 21.06 -5.45 -20.43
CA ASN A 225 20.68 -4.32 -19.59
C ASN A 225 20.21 -4.78 -18.20
N TYR A 226 19.51 -5.92 -18.12
CA TYR A 226 19.11 -6.52 -16.85
C TYR A 226 20.35 -6.94 -16.05
N GLU A 227 21.26 -7.67 -16.68
CA GLU A 227 22.48 -8.16 -16.03
C GLU A 227 23.38 -7.00 -15.58
N THR A 228 23.52 -5.97 -16.42
CA THR A 228 24.29 -4.77 -16.11
C THR A 228 23.67 -4.02 -14.94
N TYR A 229 22.34 -3.85 -14.91
CA TYR A 229 21.66 -3.21 -13.79
C TYR A 229 21.93 -3.95 -12.48
N SER A 230 21.78 -5.27 -12.45
CA SER A 230 22.06 -6.08 -11.26
C SER A 230 23.49 -5.89 -10.74
N ALA A 231 24.47 -5.81 -11.65
CA ALA A 231 25.86 -5.58 -11.29
C ALA A 231 26.09 -4.17 -10.72
N ILE A 232 25.60 -3.12 -11.39
CA ILE A 232 25.80 -1.74 -10.93
C ILE A 232 25.03 -1.44 -9.64
N SER A 233 23.85 -2.03 -9.44
CA SER A 233 23.08 -1.85 -8.20
C SER A 233 23.87 -2.38 -7.01
N SER A 234 24.54 -3.52 -7.17
CA SER A 234 25.44 -4.06 -6.14
C SER A 234 26.60 -3.11 -5.81
N ILE A 235 27.17 -2.47 -6.83
CA ILE A 235 28.24 -1.47 -6.67
C ILE A 235 27.72 -0.22 -5.94
N ILE A 236 26.57 0.31 -6.35
CA ILE A 236 25.97 1.51 -5.74
C ILE A 236 25.64 1.24 -4.27
N ILE A 237 25.00 0.10 -3.96
CA ILE A 237 24.64 -0.29 -2.58
C ILE A 237 25.91 -0.45 -1.72
N ALA A 238 26.98 -1.03 -2.25
CA ALA A 238 28.23 -1.18 -1.51
C ALA A 238 28.94 0.15 -1.17
N ASN A 239 28.59 1.24 -1.87
CA ASN A 239 29.23 2.55 -1.72
C ASN A 239 28.23 3.65 -1.33
N SER A 240 27.02 3.31 -0.86
CA SER A 240 26.01 4.28 -0.47
C SER A 240 25.00 3.69 0.52
N GLU A 241 24.11 4.53 1.07
CA GLU A 241 23.02 4.10 1.96
C GLU A 241 21.76 3.63 1.18
N LEU A 242 21.84 3.55 -0.15
CA LEU A 242 20.71 3.12 -0.98
C LEU A 242 20.52 1.61 -0.90
N THR A 243 19.26 1.18 -0.95
CA THR A 243 18.88 -0.22 -1.10
C THR A 243 18.43 -0.50 -2.53
N TYR A 244 18.35 -1.77 -2.92
CA TYR A 244 17.88 -2.17 -4.25
C TYR A 244 16.47 -1.62 -4.56
N GLY A 245 15.56 -1.71 -3.59
CA GLY A 245 14.21 -1.11 -3.71
C GLY A 245 14.24 0.41 -3.92
N ARG A 246 15.13 1.14 -3.23
CA ARG A 246 15.30 2.59 -3.46
C ARG A 246 15.87 2.90 -4.85
N LEU A 247 16.78 2.08 -5.36
CA LEU A 247 17.26 2.20 -6.74
C LEU A 247 16.15 1.95 -7.76
N ASN A 248 15.24 1.01 -7.47
CA ASN A 248 14.07 0.77 -8.31
C ASN A 248 13.09 1.94 -8.29
N GLN A 249 12.86 2.60 -7.14
CA GLN A 249 12.04 3.81 -7.06
C GLN A 249 12.52 4.91 -8.02
N ALA A 250 13.84 5.11 -8.15
CA ALA A 250 14.44 6.03 -9.11
C ALA A 250 14.24 5.64 -10.59
N GLY A 251 13.76 4.42 -10.87
CA GLY A 251 13.64 3.87 -12.20
C GLY A 251 14.89 3.09 -12.62
N PRO A 252 14.81 1.76 -12.85
CA PRO A 252 15.97 0.95 -13.20
C PRO A 252 16.74 1.43 -14.44
N ASP A 253 16.02 1.78 -15.51
CA ASP A 253 16.60 2.30 -16.76
C ASP A 253 17.31 3.65 -16.58
N LYS A 254 16.75 4.50 -15.70
CA LYS A 254 17.30 5.81 -15.38
C LYS A 254 18.60 5.69 -14.60
N VAL A 255 18.62 4.86 -13.57
CA VAL A 255 19.83 4.57 -12.77
C VAL A 255 20.92 3.93 -13.65
N LEU A 256 20.55 3.00 -14.53
CA LEU A 256 21.46 2.40 -15.50
C LEU A 256 22.12 3.46 -16.40
N SER A 257 21.31 4.34 -16.98
CA SER A 257 21.78 5.43 -17.84
C SER A 257 22.74 6.39 -17.11
N LEU A 258 22.36 6.83 -15.91
CA LEU A 258 23.20 7.72 -15.08
C LEU A 258 24.57 7.10 -14.78
N TYR A 259 24.59 5.82 -14.37
CA TYR A 259 25.83 5.13 -14.06
C TYR A 259 26.74 4.99 -15.29
N GLN A 260 26.18 4.56 -16.43
CA GLN A 260 26.92 4.40 -17.68
C GLN A 260 27.49 5.72 -18.19
N GLU A 261 26.75 6.82 -18.06
CA GLU A 261 27.21 8.16 -18.43
C GLU A 261 28.39 8.61 -17.58
N ALA A 262 28.29 8.48 -16.25
CA ALA A 262 29.32 8.90 -15.31
C ALA A 262 30.57 8.00 -15.33
N GLN A 263 30.43 6.71 -15.67
CA GLN A 263 31.56 5.79 -15.78
C GLN A 263 32.56 6.21 -16.86
N ASN A 264 32.13 6.91 -17.90
CA ASN A 264 33.00 7.37 -18.99
C ASN A 264 34.01 8.45 -18.55
N SER A 265 33.74 9.15 -17.45
CA SER A 265 34.54 10.28 -16.95
C SER A 265 35.28 9.99 -15.64
N ALA A 266 34.94 8.91 -14.94
CA ALA A 266 35.43 8.63 -13.61
C ALA A 266 36.65 7.70 -13.56
N SER A 267 37.46 7.88 -12.53
CA SER A 267 38.67 7.08 -12.28
C SER A 267 38.41 5.81 -11.44
N SER A 268 37.28 5.72 -10.74
CA SER A 268 36.91 4.61 -9.84
C SER A 268 35.40 4.57 -9.59
N GLU A 269 34.90 3.40 -9.18
CA GLU A 269 33.47 3.16 -8.90
C GLU A 269 32.90 4.08 -7.80
N ASP A 270 33.61 4.29 -6.69
CA ASP A 270 33.18 5.20 -5.61
C ASP A 270 32.96 6.64 -6.10
N VAL A 271 33.78 7.10 -7.05
CA VAL A 271 33.65 8.44 -7.63
C VAL A 271 32.40 8.51 -8.51
N VAL A 272 32.13 7.46 -9.30
CA VAL A 272 30.88 7.35 -10.09
C VAL A 272 29.67 7.42 -9.17
N VAL A 273 29.65 6.59 -8.11
CA VAL A 273 28.51 6.52 -7.18
C VAL A 273 28.27 7.88 -6.53
N LYS A 274 29.32 8.54 -6.04
CA LYS A 274 29.21 9.87 -5.43
C LYS A 274 28.72 10.95 -6.40
N GLU A 275 29.07 10.84 -7.68
CA GLU A 275 28.62 11.77 -8.72
C GLU A 275 27.13 11.61 -9.03
N ILE A 276 26.64 10.38 -9.16
CA ILE A 276 25.25 10.09 -9.55
C ILE A 276 24.27 10.11 -8.37
N TYR A 277 24.76 9.94 -7.13
CA TYR A 277 23.90 9.84 -5.93
C TYR A 277 22.86 10.96 -5.82
N PRO A 278 23.21 12.26 -6.00
CA PRO A 278 22.22 13.34 -5.90
C PRO A 278 21.12 13.25 -6.97
N SER A 279 21.45 12.75 -8.16
CA SER A 279 20.47 12.56 -9.23
C SER A 279 19.53 11.38 -8.95
N ILE A 280 20.05 10.29 -8.36
CA ILE A 280 19.21 9.16 -7.94
C ILE A 280 18.22 9.61 -6.87
N GLU A 281 18.67 10.34 -5.84
CA GLU A 281 17.79 10.87 -4.80
C GLU A 281 16.70 11.80 -5.35
N ALA A 282 17.02 12.62 -6.35
CA ALA A 282 16.03 13.48 -7.01
C ALA A 282 14.94 12.67 -7.74
N GLU A 283 15.30 11.56 -8.39
CA GLU A 283 14.34 10.68 -9.06
C GLU A 283 13.47 9.91 -8.05
N ILE A 284 14.04 9.49 -6.91
CA ILE A 284 13.27 8.90 -5.80
C ILE A 284 12.23 9.90 -5.29
N GLN A 285 12.63 11.16 -5.07
CA GLN A 285 11.68 12.19 -4.64
C GLN A 285 10.58 12.41 -5.69
N ALA A 286 10.95 12.51 -6.97
CA ALA A 286 9.97 12.67 -8.04
C ALA A 286 8.99 11.47 -8.14
N PHE A 287 9.45 10.26 -7.87
CA PHE A 287 8.60 9.07 -7.75
C PHE A 287 7.60 9.24 -6.59
N HIS A 288 8.05 9.66 -5.41
CA HIS A 288 7.15 9.91 -4.28
C HIS A 288 6.10 10.99 -4.57
N ASP A 289 6.48 12.07 -5.25
CA ASP A 289 5.54 13.13 -5.63
C ASP A 289 4.45 12.63 -6.59
N ARG A 290 4.81 11.75 -7.54
CA ARG A 290 3.86 11.10 -8.45
C ARG A 290 2.95 10.10 -7.74
N GLN A 291 3.50 9.32 -6.82
CA GLN A 291 2.75 8.41 -5.95
C GLN A 291 1.66 9.16 -5.19
N LEU A 292 2.03 10.26 -4.53
CA LEU A 292 1.10 11.11 -3.80
C LEU A 292 0.03 11.71 -4.71
N THR A 293 0.41 12.17 -5.91
CA THR A 293 -0.53 12.72 -6.90
C THR A 293 -1.54 11.67 -7.36
N TYR A 294 -1.08 10.44 -7.61
CA TYR A 294 -1.94 9.32 -7.98
C TYR A 294 -2.91 8.94 -6.86
N GLU A 295 -2.43 8.81 -5.63
CA GLU A 295 -3.28 8.50 -4.47
C GLU A 295 -4.37 9.57 -4.28
N ASN A 296 -4.02 10.85 -4.46
CA ASN A 296 -5.00 11.93 -4.41
C ASN A 296 -6.01 11.89 -5.57
N SER A 297 -5.60 11.49 -6.78
CA SER A 297 -6.52 11.45 -7.93
C SER A 297 -7.59 10.37 -7.81
N LEU A 298 -7.27 9.25 -7.16
CA LEU A 298 -8.24 8.20 -6.83
C LEU A 298 -9.34 8.70 -5.88
N ARG A 299 -9.04 9.69 -5.04
CA ARG A 299 -10.00 10.26 -4.07
C ARG A 299 -10.95 11.30 -4.68
N TYR A 300 -10.48 12.06 -5.67
CA TYR A 300 -11.24 13.20 -6.26
C TYR A 300 -11.77 12.95 -7.68
N SER A 301 -11.60 11.74 -8.23
CA SER A 301 -12.07 11.39 -9.59
C SER A 301 -13.58 11.11 -9.67
N GLY A 302 -14.32 11.31 -8.57
CA GLY A 302 -15.78 11.18 -8.48
C GLY A 302 -16.60 12.46 -8.75
N GLU A 303 -15.99 13.57 -9.20
CA GLU A 303 -16.72 14.78 -9.63
C GLU A 303 -17.18 14.75 -11.09
#